data_AF-A0A920EHT5-F1
#
_entry.id   AF-A0A920EHT5-F1
#
_cell.length_a   1.000
_cell.length_b   1.000
_cell.length_c   1.000
_cell.angle_alpha   90.00
_cell.angle_beta   90.00
_cell.angle_gamma   90.00
#
_symmetry.space_group_name_H-M   'P 1'
#
loop_
_entity.id
_entity.type
_entity.pdbx_description
1 polymer ?
#
loop_
_entity_poly.entity_id
_entity_poly.type
_entity_poly.pdbx_seq_one_letter_code
_entity_poly.pdbx_strand_id
1 'polypeptide(L)' 'MVVRKDAEKISILHKDITKALENDAVYSSIISLSIDGKAEDTIIKDIQRHPAKQIILHMDF' A
#
# COMPACT_ATOMS: atom_id res chain seq x y z
N MET A 1 18.38 -4.09 16.46
CA MET A 1 17.39 -5.18 16.29
C MET A 1 16.33 -4.66 15.33
N VAL A 2 16.48 -4.93 14.03
CA VAL A 2 15.42 -4.61 13.06
C VAL A 2 14.44 -5.77 13.16
N VAL A 3 13.26 -5.51 13.71
CA VAL A 3 12.16 -6.49 13.72
C VAL A 3 11.75 -6.65 12.26
N ARG A 4 12.26 -7.69 11.60
CA ARG A 4 11.76 -8.09 10.28
C ARG A 4 10.46 -8.83 10.53
N LYS A 5 9.34 -8.13 10.36
CA LYS A 5 8.04 -8.77 10.27
C LYS A 5 8.00 -9.56 8.95
N ASP A 6 7.48 -10.78 9.00
CA ASP A 6 7.35 -11.61 7.81
C ASP A 6 6.40 -10.95 6.79
N ALA A 7 6.69 -11.15 5.51
CA ALA A 7 5.89 -10.58 4.44
C ALA A 7 4.50 -11.24 4.44
N GLU A 8 3.47 -10.41 4.56
CA GLU A 8 2.08 -10.85 4.60
C GLU A 8 1.36 -10.37 3.34
N LYS A 9 0.65 -11.29 2.67
CA LYS A 9 -0.15 -10.95 1.50
C LYS A 9 -1.49 -10.42 1.97
N ILE A 10 -1.76 -9.17 1.67
CA ILE A 10 -3.02 -8.51 2.00
C ILE A 10 -3.81 -8.23 0.73
N SER A 11 -5.14 -8.14 0.87
CA SER A 11 -6.04 -7.73 -0.20
C SER A 11 -6.76 -6.47 0.23
N ILE A 12 -6.65 -5.41 -0.58
CA ILE A 12 -7.23 -4.10 -0.31
C ILE A 12 -8.19 -3.76 -1.44
N LEU A 13 -9.27 -3.04 -1.12
CA LEU A 13 -10.20 -2.56 -2.12
C LEU A 13 -9.52 -1.55 -3.05
N HIS A 14 -9.59 -1.82 -4.35
CA HIS A 14 -8.93 -0.99 -5.38
C HIS A 14 -9.34 0.48 -5.31
N LYS A 15 -10.62 0.78 -5.02
CA LYS A 15 -11.14 2.15 -4.91
C LYS A 15 -10.43 2.98 -3.83
N ASP A 16 -10.07 2.35 -2.71
CA ASP A 16 -9.51 3.05 -1.55
C ASP A 16 -8.04 3.39 -1.83
N ILE A 17 -7.32 2.48 -2.48
CA ILE A 17 -5.97 2.72 -3.01
C ILE A 17 -5.97 3.84 -4.04
N THR A 18 -6.87 3.78 -5.04
CA THR A 18 -6.91 4.79 -6.10
C THR A 18 -7.16 6.17 -5.53
N LYS A 19 -8.09 6.30 -4.57
CA LYS A 19 -8.35 7.57 -3.88
C LYS A 19 -7.16 8.05 -3.05
N ALA A 20 -6.45 7.14 -2.36
CA ALA A 20 -5.26 7.51 -1.59
C ALA A 20 -4.14 8.05 -2.51
N LEU A 21 -3.95 7.42 -3.67
CA LEU A 21 -2.91 7.78 -4.63
C LEU A 21 -3.22 9.03 -5.47
N GLU A 22 -4.41 9.62 -5.34
CA GLU A 22 -4.69 10.97 -5.86
C GLU A 22 -3.85 12.05 -5.14
N ASN A 23 -3.38 11.74 -3.93
CA ASN A 23 -2.48 12.62 -3.18
C ASN A 23 -1.03 12.13 -3.28
N ASP A 24 -0.19 12.90 -3.98
CA ASP A 24 1.22 12.59 -4.17
C ASP A 24 2.04 12.55 -2.86
N ALA A 25 1.55 13.15 -1.77
CA ALA A 25 2.24 13.04 -0.48
C ALA A 25 2.26 11.60 0.06
N VAL A 26 1.35 10.73 -0.41
CA VAL A 26 1.20 9.36 0.08
C VAL A 26 2.41 8.48 -0.27
N TYR A 27 3.17 8.80 -1.32
CA TYR A 27 4.37 8.03 -1.68
C TYR A 27 5.51 8.14 -0.66
N SER A 28 5.54 9.21 0.15
CA SER A 28 6.58 9.48 1.15
C SER A 28 6.05 9.57 2.57
N SER A 29 4.75 9.34 2.76
CA SER A 29 4.10 9.39 4.06
C SER A 29 4.00 8.01 4.70
N ILE A 30 3.98 7.99 6.03
CA ILE A 30 3.62 6.80 6.79
C ILE A 30 2.11 6.59 6.66
N ILE A 31 1.71 5.40 6.25
CA ILE A 31 0.33 4.95 6.05
C ILE A 31 0.03 3.91 7.13
N SER A 32 -1.10 4.05 7.81
CA SER A 32 -1.57 3.05 8.75
C SER A 32 -2.54 2.10 8.04
N LEU A 33 -2.15 0.83 7.89
CA LEU A 33 -2.97 -0.25 7.34
C LEU A 33 -3.69 -0.98 8.47
N SER A 34 -4.99 -1.22 8.30
CA SER A 34 -5.74 -2.08 9.22
C SER A 34 -5.79 -3.50 8.65
N ILE A 35 -5.04 -4.41 9.26
CA ILE A 35 -4.95 -5.83 8.88
C ILE A 35 -5.49 -6.65 10.06
N ASP A 36 -6.56 -7.40 9.84
CA ASP A 36 -7.22 -8.22 10.87
C ASP A 36 -7.53 -7.47 12.18
N GLY A 37 -7.93 -6.20 12.06
CA GLY A 37 -8.27 -5.33 13.19
C GLY A 37 -7.07 -4.75 13.95
N LYS A 38 -5.84 -4.95 13.46
CA LYS A 38 -4.63 -4.32 13.97
C LYS A 38 -4.13 -3.25 13.00
N ALA A 39 -3.81 -2.09 13.54
CA ALA A 39 -3.16 -1.02 12.77
C ALA A 39 -1.66 -1.33 12.63
N GLU A 40 -1.14 -1.16 11.42
CA GLU A 40 0.27 -1.32 11.08
C GLU A 40 0.75 -0.12 10.27
N ASP A 41 1.79 0.53 10.76
CA ASP A 41 2.38 1.68 10.10
C ASP A 41 3.42 1.23 9.07
N THR A 42 3.21 1.64 7.82
CA THR A 42 4.05 1.26 6.69
C THR A 42 4.24 2.40 5.71
N ILE A 43 5.12 2.23 4.72
CA ILE A 43 5.37 3.21 3.66
C ILE A 43 5.29 2.50 2.31
N ILE A 44 4.85 3.18 1.26
CA ILE A 44 4.85 2.59 -0.07
C ILE A 44 6.30 2.44 -0.55
N LYS A 45 6.69 1.21 -0.89
CA LYS A 45 8.00 0.89 -1.45
C LYS A 45 7.97 0.83 -2.97
N ASP A 46 6.96 0.15 -3.53
CA ASP A 46 6.81 0.00 -4.98
C ASP A 46 5.33 -0.08 -5.37
N ILE A 47 5.01 0.38 -6.58
CA ILE A 47 3.68 0.27 -7.18
C ILE A 47 3.79 -0.23 -8.60
N GLN A 48 3.16 -1.37 -8.86
CA GLN A 48 3.02 -1.91 -10.21
C GLN A 48 1.68 -1.50 -10.79
N ARG A 49 1.72 -0.77 -11.90
CA ARG A 49 0.53 -0.31 -12.64
C ARG A 49 0.42 -1.02 -13.97
N HIS A 50 -0.79 -1.16 -14.47
CA HIS A 50 -0.99 -1.66 -15.82
C HIS A 50 -0.44 -0.64 -16.83
N PRO A 51 0.34 -1.05 -17.86
CA PRO A 51 1.02 -0.13 -18.77
C PRO A 51 0.12 0.68 -19.72
N ALA A 52 -1.20 0.50 -19.66
CA ALA A 52 -2.15 1.04 -20.65
C ALA A 52 -3.52 1.37 -20.04
N LYS A 53 -3.88 0.72 -18.93
CA LYS A 53 -5.12 0.97 -18.17
C LYS A 53 -4.74 1.63 -16.85
N GLN A 54 -5.58 2.54 -16.36
CA GLN A 54 -5.40 3.17 -15.04
C GLN A 54 -5.80 2.20 -13.93
N ILE A 55 -5.09 1.08 -13.83
CA ILE A 55 -5.33 0.02 -12.86
C ILE A 55 -4.02 -0.28 -12.16
N ILE A 56 -4.10 -0.46 -10.85
CA ILE A 56 -2.98 -0.85 -9.99
C ILE A 56 -3.04 -2.36 -9.83
N LEU A 57 -1.94 -3.02 -10.15
CA LEU A 57 -1.84 -4.47 -10.16
C LEU A 57 -1.30 -4.99 -8.82
N HIS A 58 -0.32 -4.30 -8.27
CA HIS A 58 0.36 -4.69 -7.04
C HIS A 58 0.94 -3.46 -6.34
N MET A 59 1.02 -3.53 -5.01
CA MET A 59 1.70 -2.54 -4.19
C MET A 59 2.52 -3.26 -3.12
N ASP A 60 3.77 -2.84 -3.00
CA ASP A 60 4.65 -3.24 -1.92
C ASP A 60 4.70 -2.14 -0.86
N PHE A 61 4.56 -2.57 0.39
CA PHE A 61 4.65 -1.74 1.58
C PHE A 61 5.86 -2.17 2.43
#